data_AF-A0A7Y5TQW5-F1
#
_entry.id   AF-A0A7Y5TQW5-F1
#
_cell.length_a   1.000
_cell.length_b   1.000
_cell.length_c   1.000
_cell.angle_alpha   90.00
_cell.angle_beta   90.00
_cell.angle_gamma   90.00
#
_symmetry.space_group_name_H-M   'P 1'
#
loop_
_entity.id
_entity.type
_entity.pdbx_description
1 polymer ?
#
loop_
_entity_poly.entity_id
_entity_poly.type
_entity_poly.pdbx_seq_one_letter_code
_entity_poly.pdbx_strand_id
1 'polypeptide(L)'
;SGAAAFARLGILQNVVIEHIEGFWPRYLSQTAIERAGFFSSADVGVAAGYTLPSKMGELYGTITNGPGYTSRERDRFKDFALRLSLTPLANQVSTPLLQTFTITGWGYKGAIASSFVNSGAGQVGAVGKALDRSRAGVFVGLKDPRLVLGGEFAMRHDGGETGANTAASPRVETTTTGRVLSGFTQIRPFAFTNGTGKSPFGIVARYDRVSPSTATTNITTPPPSDNSYHNLIGGVFYDVNQRAQFALDYQESLASNNGLSAAPPAQSKGYYLHFMVNF
;
A
#
# COMPACT_ATOMS: atom_id res chain seq x y z
N SER A 1 -5.85 30.15 -2.30
CA SER A 1 -5.72 29.27 -1.12
C SER A 1 -4.31 29.37 -0.59
N GLY A 2 -4.14 29.51 0.73
CA GLY A 2 -2.83 29.64 1.38
C GLY A 2 -2.14 28.29 1.61
N ALA A 3 -0.85 28.34 1.93
CA ALA A 3 -0.12 27.18 2.44
C ALA A 3 -0.54 26.89 3.89
N ALA A 4 -0.47 25.61 4.29
CA ALA A 4 -0.76 25.19 5.65
C ALA A 4 0.23 24.10 6.07
N ALA A 5 0.62 24.09 7.34
CA ALA A 5 1.49 23.07 7.92
C ALA A 5 0.82 22.45 9.14
N PHE A 6 1.11 21.16 9.40
CA PHE A 6 0.63 20.48 10.59
C PHE A 6 1.64 19.43 11.09
N ALA A 7 1.50 19.05 12.35
CA ALA A 7 2.21 17.92 12.95
C ALA A 7 1.23 17.04 13.74
N ARG A 8 1.51 15.73 13.80
CA ARG A 8 0.70 14.72 14.53
C ARG A 8 1.62 13.75 15.26
N LEU A 9 1.16 13.22 16.38
CA LEU A 9 1.84 12.21 17.17
C LEU A 9 0.84 11.13 17.61
N GLY A 10 1.30 9.88 17.74
CA GLY A 10 0.46 8.74 18.15
C GLY A 10 0.40 7.66 17.09
N ILE A 11 -0.73 6.96 16.97
CA ILE A 11 -0.96 5.99 15.89
C ILE A 11 -1.31 6.77 14.62
N LEU A 12 -0.45 6.63 13.61
CA LEU A 12 -0.52 7.35 12.35
C LEU A 12 -0.79 6.35 11.24
N GLN A 13 -1.66 6.72 10.30
CA GLN A 13 -1.79 5.93 9.07
C GLN A 13 -0.49 5.97 8.28
N ASN A 14 -0.25 4.90 7.52
CA ASN A 14 0.92 4.82 6.66
C ASN A 14 0.91 5.94 5.62
N VAL A 15 2.11 6.46 5.31
CA VAL A 15 2.37 7.63 4.46
C VAL A 15 1.61 7.65 3.13
N VAL A 16 1.34 6.46 2.56
CA VAL A 16 0.71 6.31 1.25
C VAL A 16 -0.64 5.60 1.29
N ILE A 17 -0.90 4.72 2.26
CA ILE A 17 -2.17 3.98 2.36
C ILE A 17 -3.34 4.97 2.50
N GLU A 18 -3.25 5.93 3.43
CA GLU A 18 -4.28 6.97 3.61
C GLU A 18 -4.60 7.70 2.29
N HIS A 19 -3.54 8.03 1.54
CA HIS A 19 -3.68 8.75 0.29
C HIS A 19 -4.41 7.93 -0.78
N ILE A 20 -4.05 6.65 -0.95
CA ILE A 20 -4.69 5.75 -1.92
C ILE A 20 -6.16 5.49 -1.52
N GLU A 21 -6.43 5.36 -0.23
CA GLU A 21 -7.80 5.16 0.29
C GLU A 21 -8.70 6.39 0.10
N GLY A 22 -8.10 7.56 -0.12
CA GLY A 22 -8.81 8.71 -0.67
C GLY A 22 -9.49 8.43 -2.02
N PHE A 23 -9.02 7.44 -2.78
CA PHE A 23 -9.55 7.05 -4.09
C PHE A 23 -10.18 5.64 -4.08
N TRP A 24 -9.70 4.74 -3.22
CA TRP A 24 -10.18 3.36 -3.11
C TRP A 24 -10.97 3.15 -1.81
N PRO A 25 -12.20 2.59 -1.87
CA PRO A 25 -13.00 2.36 -0.67
C PRO A 25 -12.45 1.19 0.15
N ARG A 26 -11.84 1.51 1.30
CA ARG A 26 -11.27 0.51 2.23
C ARG A 26 -12.25 -0.58 2.65
N TYR A 27 -13.55 -0.27 2.72
CA TYR A 27 -14.57 -1.23 3.15
C TYR A 27 -14.73 -2.40 2.16
N LEU A 28 -14.36 -2.25 0.88
CA LEU A 28 -14.37 -3.35 -0.10
C LEU A 28 -13.14 -4.25 0.09
N SER A 29 -11.96 -3.65 0.22
CA SER A 29 -10.68 -4.34 0.40
C SER A 29 -9.60 -3.33 0.81
N GLN A 30 -8.55 -3.81 1.46
CA GLN A 30 -7.29 -3.07 1.67
C GLN A 30 -6.63 -2.65 0.35
N THR A 31 -5.74 -1.66 0.39
CA THR A 31 -4.90 -1.24 -0.75
C THR A 31 -3.94 -2.36 -1.19
N ALA A 32 -3.37 -2.29 -2.40
CA ALA A 32 -2.65 -3.44 -2.96
C ALA A 32 -1.35 -3.69 -2.19
N ILE A 33 -0.66 -2.59 -1.87
CA ILE A 33 0.56 -2.58 -1.05
C ILE A 33 0.30 -3.10 0.38
N GLU A 34 -0.84 -2.77 0.99
CA GLU A 34 -1.18 -3.29 2.32
C GLU A 34 -1.47 -4.80 2.26
N ARG A 35 -2.32 -5.23 1.33
CA ARG A 35 -2.66 -6.64 1.14
C ARG A 35 -1.44 -7.50 0.76
N ALA A 36 -0.50 -6.94 0.01
CA ALA A 36 0.76 -7.60 -0.35
C ALA A 36 1.82 -7.58 0.78
N GLY A 37 1.49 -7.01 1.94
CA GLY A 37 2.38 -6.94 3.09
C GLY A 37 3.58 -6.02 2.89
N PHE A 38 3.46 -4.99 2.04
CA PHE A 38 4.50 -3.95 1.94
C PHE A 38 4.47 -3.06 3.18
N PHE A 39 3.30 -2.82 3.74
CA PHE A 39 3.13 -1.94 4.89
C PHE A 39 2.06 -2.48 5.83
N SER A 40 2.23 -2.18 7.12
CA SER A 40 1.12 -2.09 8.06
C SER A 40 0.27 -0.87 7.72
N SER A 41 -1.04 -0.93 7.96
CA SER A 41 -1.98 0.18 7.72
C SER A 41 -1.65 1.43 8.54
N ALA A 42 -1.05 1.23 9.70
CA ALA A 42 -0.68 2.29 10.64
C ALA A 42 0.55 1.89 11.46
N ASP A 43 1.16 2.85 12.13
CA ASP A 43 2.22 2.66 13.10
C ASP A 43 2.26 3.82 14.11
N VAL A 44 2.88 3.60 15.26
CA VAL A 44 3.11 4.64 16.26
C VAL A 44 4.31 5.49 15.84
N GLY A 45 4.15 6.81 15.86
CA GLY A 45 5.21 7.73 15.50
C GLY A 45 4.84 9.20 15.54
N VAL A 46 5.57 9.99 14.75
CA VAL A 46 5.33 11.41 14.50
C VAL A 46 5.20 11.65 13.00
N ALA A 47 4.26 12.50 12.61
CA ALA A 47 4.06 12.93 11.23
C ALA A 47 4.09 14.45 11.12
N ALA A 48 4.52 14.95 9.96
CA ALA A 48 4.39 16.33 9.57
C ALA A 48 3.87 16.42 8.13
N GLY A 49 3.07 17.44 7.86
CA GLY A 49 2.54 17.69 6.53
C GLY A 49 2.54 19.16 6.18
N TYR A 50 2.65 19.45 4.88
CA TYR A 50 2.64 20.78 4.30
C TYR A 50 1.79 20.78 3.03
N THR A 51 0.69 21.54 3.04
CA THR A 51 -0.15 21.76 1.86
C THR A 51 0.45 22.88 1.01
N LEU A 52 0.70 22.58 -0.26
CA LEU A 52 1.24 23.54 -1.20
C LEU A 52 0.21 24.64 -1.52
N PRO A 53 0.65 25.90 -1.75
CA PRO A 53 -0.22 26.98 -2.18
C PRO A 53 -1.05 26.61 -3.42
N SER A 54 -2.15 27.34 -3.65
CA SER A 54 -2.92 27.26 -4.91
C SER A 54 -3.41 25.85 -5.24
N LYS A 55 -3.62 25.00 -4.22
CA LYS A 55 -4.05 23.60 -4.37
C LYS A 55 -3.10 22.79 -5.26
N MET A 56 -1.81 23.08 -5.21
CA MET A 56 -0.81 22.40 -6.06
C MET A 56 -0.42 21.02 -5.57
N GLY A 57 -0.79 20.66 -4.34
CA GLY A 57 -0.49 19.36 -3.77
C GLY A 57 -0.13 19.40 -2.28
N GLU A 58 0.59 18.38 -1.84
CA GLU A 58 0.93 18.15 -0.44
C GLU A 58 2.27 17.41 -0.32
N LEU A 59 3.09 17.81 0.67
CA LEU A 59 4.21 17.03 1.18
C LEU A 59 3.81 16.44 2.54
N TYR A 60 4.03 15.15 2.74
CA TYR A 60 3.71 14.46 3.99
C TYR A 60 4.83 13.49 4.35
N GLY A 61 5.29 13.51 5.60
CA GLY A 61 6.36 12.65 6.06
C GLY A 61 6.14 12.12 7.47
N THR A 62 6.73 10.96 7.75
CA THR A 62 6.56 10.24 9.01
C THR A 62 7.88 9.68 9.53
N ILE A 63 8.01 9.62 10.86
CA ILE A 63 9.01 8.82 11.57
C ILE A 63 8.24 7.86 12.47
N THR A 64 8.42 6.57 12.29
CA THR A 64 7.62 5.51 12.92
C THR A 64 8.51 4.42 13.49
N ASN A 65 7.93 3.52 14.29
CA ASN A 65 8.69 2.41 14.86
C ASN A 65 9.07 1.34 13.82
N GLY A 66 8.23 1.08 12.82
CA GLY A 66 8.52 0.24 11.66
C GLY A 66 7.70 -1.07 11.54
N PRO A 67 7.46 -1.85 12.61
CA PRO A 67 6.68 -3.09 12.57
C PRO A 67 5.16 -2.91 12.50
N GLY A 68 4.64 -1.70 12.66
CA GLY A 68 3.21 -1.45 12.85
C GLY A 68 2.76 -1.53 14.31
N TYR A 69 1.45 -1.56 14.53
CA TYR A 69 0.83 -1.44 15.86
C TYR A 69 0.41 -2.78 16.50
N THR A 70 0.62 -3.91 15.83
CA THR A 70 0.05 -5.21 16.23
C THR A 70 0.89 -5.95 17.27
N SER A 71 2.11 -5.50 17.53
CA SER A 71 3.01 -6.14 18.50
C SER A 71 3.83 -5.11 19.27
N ARG A 72 4.28 -5.50 20.46
CA ARG A 72 5.21 -4.69 21.25
C ARG A 72 6.48 -4.41 20.44
N GLU A 73 6.88 -3.15 20.42
CA GLU A 73 8.10 -2.71 19.75
C GLU A 73 9.35 -3.38 20.35
N ARG A 74 10.15 -4.00 19.50
CA ARG A 74 11.43 -4.64 19.86
C ARG A 74 12.56 -4.21 18.93
N ASP A 75 12.25 -3.53 17.84
CA ASP A 75 13.21 -2.94 16.95
C ASP A 75 13.76 -1.65 17.56
N ARG A 76 15.08 -1.53 17.45
CA ARG A 76 15.82 -0.35 17.90
C ARG A 76 15.91 0.71 16.79
N PHE A 77 15.58 0.34 15.56
CA PHE A 77 15.59 1.25 14.43
C PHE A 77 14.27 2.01 14.32
N LYS A 78 14.29 3.07 13.52
CA LYS A 78 13.12 3.89 13.20
C LYS A 78 13.00 3.98 11.70
N ASP A 79 11.76 3.99 11.24
CA ASP A 79 11.43 3.98 9.84
C ASP A 79 10.94 5.37 9.43
N PHE A 80 11.53 5.88 8.35
CA PHE A 80 11.27 7.19 7.78
C PHE A 80 10.49 7.05 6.48
N ALA A 81 9.50 7.90 6.28
CA ALA A 81 8.74 7.91 5.04
C ALA A 81 8.43 9.33 4.58
N LEU A 82 8.32 9.50 3.26
CA LEU A 82 7.99 10.76 2.62
C LEU A 82 7.09 10.52 1.41
N ARG A 83 6.08 11.35 1.25
CA ARG A 83 5.17 11.40 0.11
C ARG A 83 5.08 12.84 -0.39
N LEU A 84 5.24 13.02 -1.70
CA LEU A 84 4.92 14.25 -2.41
C LEU A 84 3.79 13.96 -3.38
N SER A 85 2.68 14.65 -3.22
CA SER A 85 1.52 14.61 -4.12
C SER A 85 1.41 15.95 -4.83
N LEU A 86 1.18 15.93 -6.15
CA LEU A 86 1.00 17.10 -6.98
C LEU A 86 -0.34 17.01 -7.71
N THR A 87 -0.99 18.15 -7.91
CA THR A 87 -2.25 18.29 -8.64
C THR A 87 -2.08 19.33 -9.75
N PRO A 88 -1.37 18.98 -10.83
CA PRO A 88 -0.87 19.96 -11.80
C PRO A 88 -2.00 20.71 -12.55
N LEU A 89 -3.18 20.11 -12.61
CA LEU A 89 -4.34 20.64 -13.34
C LEU A 89 -5.40 21.25 -12.42
N ALA A 90 -5.11 21.43 -11.13
CA ALA A 90 -6.08 21.91 -10.13
C ALA A 90 -6.73 23.26 -10.45
N ASN A 91 -6.02 24.11 -11.19
CA ASN A 91 -6.48 25.45 -11.56
C ASN A 91 -6.96 25.54 -13.01
N GLN A 92 -7.07 24.42 -13.73
CA GLN A 92 -7.49 24.42 -15.13
C GLN A 92 -9.01 24.40 -15.27
N VAL A 93 -9.60 25.53 -15.65
CA VAL A 93 -11.07 25.70 -15.74
C VAL A 93 -11.66 25.01 -16.98
N SER A 94 -10.90 24.92 -18.07
CA SER A 94 -11.34 24.33 -19.35
C SER A 94 -11.53 22.80 -19.29
N THR A 95 -10.97 22.13 -18.29
CA THR A 95 -11.07 20.67 -18.11
C THR A 95 -11.45 20.30 -16.67
N PRO A 96 -12.72 20.52 -16.25
CA PRO A 96 -13.15 20.31 -14.86
C PRO A 96 -12.89 18.90 -14.33
N LEU A 97 -13.03 17.89 -15.20
CA LEU A 97 -12.79 16.49 -14.85
C LEU A 97 -11.35 16.26 -14.36
N LEU A 98 -10.38 16.97 -14.92
CA LEU A 98 -8.95 16.78 -14.64
C LEU A 98 -8.44 17.61 -13.46
N GLN A 99 -9.26 18.47 -12.84
CA GLN A 99 -8.81 19.32 -11.74
C GLN A 99 -8.35 18.52 -10.51
N THR A 100 -8.83 17.29 -10.36
CA THR A 100 -8.44 16.40 -9.26
C THR A 100 -7.39 15.38 -9.68
N PHE A 101 -6.85 15.50 -10.90
CA PHE A 101 -5.76 14.65 -11.35
C PHE A 101 -4.55 14.85 -10.44
N THR A 102 -4.08 13.77 -9.84
CA THR A 102 -2.94 13.78 -8.93
C THR A 102 -1.86 12.81 -9.38
N ILE A 103 -0.62 13.22 -9.15
CA ILE A 103 0.58 12.39 -9.30
C ILE A 103 1.30 12.42 -7.96
N THR A 104 1.62 11.24 -7.43
CA THR A 104 2.19 11.09 -6.11
C THR A 104 3.41 10.20 -6.18
N GLY A 105 4.56 10.72 -5.73
CA GLY A 105 5.77 9.93 -5.49
C GLY A 105 5.98 9.73 -3.99
N TRP A 106 6.41 8.55 -3.59
CA TRP A 106 6.69 8.27 -2.18
C TRP A 106 7.89 7.34 -2.01
N GLY A 107 8.54 7.47 -0.85
CA GLY A 107 9.68 6.65 -0.43
C GLY A 107 9.61 6.33 1.05
N TYR A 108 10.17 5.19 1.40
CA TYR A 108 10.24 4.65 2.75
C TYR A 108 11.60 4.02 2.98
N LYS A 109 12.23 4.36 4.08
CA LYS A 109 13.50 3.80 4.50
C LYS A 109 13.41 3.41 5.96
N GLY A 110 13.57 2.13 6.21
CA GLY A 110 13.62 1.54 7.52
C GLY A 110 14.79 0.57 7.67
N ALA A 111 14.84 -0.05 8.84
CA ALA A 111 15.80 -1.11 9.15
C ALA A 111 15.16 -2.16 10.04
N ILE A 112 15.59 -3.40 9.89
CA ILE A 112 15.16 -4.53 10.73
C ILE A 112 16.34 -4.95 11.61
N ALA A 113 16.10 -5.09 12.90
CA ALA A 113 17.06 -5.70 13.80
C ALA A 113 17.33 -7.18 13.43
N SER A 114 18.60 -7.59 13.47
CA SER A 114 18.96 -9.00 13.36
C SER A 114 18.35 -9.78 14.53
N SER A 115 17.80 -10.96 14.23
CA SER A 115 17.41 -12.00 15.19
C SER A 115 18.55 -12.44 16.10
N PHE A 116 19.81 -12.22 15.69
CA PHE A 116 21.02 -12.53 16.44
C PHE A 116 21.60 -11.33 17.21
N VAL A 117 20.83 -10.24 17.39
CA VAL A 117 21.30 -9.01 18.02
C VAL A 117 21.81 -9.17 19.44
N ASN A 118 21.22 -10.07 20.23
CA ASN A 118 21.59 -10.29 21.63
C ASN A 118 22.60 -11.41 21.83
N SER A 119 23.01 -12.10 20.75
CA SER A 119 23.69 -13.40 20.82
C SER A 119 22.88 -14.45 21.61
N GLY A 120 23.23 -15.72 21.44
CA GLY A 120 22.58 -16.84 22.13
C GLY A 120 23.60 -17.92 22.46
N ALA A 121 23.23 -18.88 23.30
CA ALA A 121 24.08 -20.01 23.60
C ALA A 121 24.46 -20.75 22.29
N GLY A 122 25.77 -20.91 22.05
CA GLY A 122 26.30 -21.56 20.84
C GLY A 122 26.43 -20.66 19.61
N GLN A 123 26.03 -19.38 19.68
CA GLN A 123 26.20 -18.44 18.58
C GLN A 123 27.63 -17.91 18.49
N VAL A 124 28.10 -17.61 17.28
CA VAL A 124 29.46 -17.08 17.01
C VAL A 124 29.61 -15.57 17.33
N GLY A 125 28.61 -14.96 17.97
CA GLY A 125 28.62 -13.57 18.41
C GLY A 125 27.33 -12.82 18.10
N ALA A 126 27.16 -11.67 18.75
CA ALA A 126 26.03 -10.77 18.50
C ALA A 126 26.14 -10.09 17.13
N VAL A 127 25.00 -9.91 16.44
CA VAL A 127 24.95 -9.22 15.15
C VAL A 127 24.29 -7.85 15.31
N GLY A 128 25.12 -6.81 15.32
CA GLY A 128 24.68 -5.42 15.43
C GLY A 128 24.12 -4.81 14.13
N LYS A 129 24.45 -5.41 12.98
CA LYS A 129 24.13 -4.86 11.66
C LYS A 129 22.62 -4.87 11.39
N ALA A 130 22.11 -3.76 10.85
CA ALA A 130 20.74 -3.66 10.38
C ALA A 130 20.52 -4.43 9.07
N LEU A 131 19.35 -5.03 8.93
CA LEU A 131 18.84 -5.54 7.66
C LEU A 131 18.01 -4.47 6.97
N ASP A 132 18.09 -4.38 5.65
CA ASP A 132 17.42 -3.31 4.91
C ASP A 132 15.89 -3.41 4.95
N ARG A 133 15.19 -2.28 4.92
CA ARG A 133 13.75 -2.22 4.72
C ARG A 133 13.41 -0.98 3.90
N SER A 134 13.56 -1.07 2.59
CA SER A 134 13.36 0.05 1.68
C SER A 134 12.15 -0.17 0.78
N ARG A 135 11.32 0.86 0.61
CA ARG A 135 10.16 0.80 -0.29
C ARG A 135 10.00 2.13 -1.01
N ALA A 136 9.49 2.09 -2.22
CA ALA A 136 9.20 3.30 -2.99
C ALA A 136 8.10 3.03 -4.01
N GLY A 137 7.44 4.07 -4.47
CA GLY A 137 6.42 3.92 -5.49
C GLY A 137 5.88 5.23 -6.04
N VAL A 138 4.99 5.06 -7.00
CA VAL A 138 4.26 6.14 -7.66
C VAL A 138 2.78 5.77 -7.67
N PHE A 139 1.94 6.76 -7.42
CA PHE A 139 0.50 6.68 -7.56
C PHE A 139 0.02 7.79 -8.50
N VAL A 140 -0.94 7.48 -9.35
CA VAL A 140 -1.70 8.46 -10.14
C VAL A 140 -3.18 8.27 -9.87
N GLY A 141 -3.91 9.37 -9.75
CA GLY A 141 -5.33 9.33 -9.39
C GLY A 141 -6.14 10.43 -10.04
N LEU A 142 -7.43 10.18 -10.17
CA LEU A 142 -8.44 11.14 -10.59
C LEU A 142 -9.68 10.93 -9.72
N LYS A 143 -10.25 12.00 -9.17
CA LYS A 143 -11.43 11.90 -8.30
C LYS A 143 -12.50 12.91 -8.72
N ASP A 144 -13.44 12.45 -9.52
CA ASP A 144 -14.66 13.17 -9.90
C ASP A 144 -15.88 12.40 -9.32
N PRO A 145 -16.97 13.08 -8.92
CA PRO A 145 -18.16 12.39 -8.42
C PRO A 145 -18.69 11.28 -9.34
N ARG A 146 -18.50 11.43 -10.66
CA ARG A 146 -18.93 10.48 -11.70
C ARG A 146 -17.90 9.38 -11.96
N LEU A 147 -16.62 9.68 -11.72
CA LEU A 147 -15.49 8.82 -12.08
C LEU A 147 -14.33 8.98 -11.10
N VAL A 148 -13.94 7.88 -10.48
CA VAL A 148 -12.69 7.76 -9.73
C VAL A 148 -11.78 6.78 -10.48
N LEU A 149 -10.53 7.17 -10.68
CA LEU A 149 -9.48 6.33 -11.22
C LEU A 149 -8.29 6.36 -10.27
N GLY A 150 -7.60 5.23 -10.15
CA GLY A 150 -6.35 5.14 -9.44
C GLY A 150 -5.45 4.08 -10.04
N GLY A 151 -4.16 4.34 -10.05
CA GLY A 151 -3.14 3.39 -10.45
C GLY A 151 -1.91 3.56 -9.57
N GLU A 152 -1.35 2.44 -9.11
CA GLU A 152 -0.13 2.43 -8.30
C GLU A 152 0.90 1.46 -8.86
N PHE A 153 2.15 1.87 -8.71
CA PHE A 153 3.30 1.00 -8.86
C PHE A 153 4.18 1.15 -7.62
N ALA A 154 4.55 0.03 -7.00
CA ALA A 154 5.38 0.02 -5.80
C ALA A 154 6.47 -1.04 -5.91
N MET A 155 7.62 -0.77 -5.31
CA MET A 155 8.71 -1.71 -5.12
C MET A 155 9.08 -1.80 -3.63
N ARG A 156 9.52 -2.98 -3.20
CA ARG A 156 10.12 -3.20 -1.89
C ARG A 156 11.44 -3.96 -1.99
N HIS A 157 12.29 -3.73 -1.02
CA HIS A 157 13.53 -4.44 -0.75
C HIS A 157 13.63 -4.63 0.76
N ASP A 158 13.51 -5.88 1.21
CA ASP A 158 13.56 -6.28 2.61
C ASP A 158 14.73 -7.25 2.81
N GLY A 159 15.59 -6.94 3.77
CA GLY A 159 16.60 -7.85 4.27
C GLY A 159 15.98 -8.85 5.24
N GLY A 160 16.50 -10.07 5.20
CA GLY A 160 16.16 -11.16 6.09
C GLY A 160 17.42 -11.94 6.44
N GLU A 161 17.27 -12.89 7.34
CA GLU A 161 18.35 -13.80 7.67
C GLU A 161 17.82 -15.17 8.06
N THR A 162 18.65 -16.18 7.83
CA THR A 162 18.39 -17.58 8.15
C THR A 162 19.62 -18.21 8.79
N GLY A 163 19.51 -19.47 9.20
CA GLY A 163 20.54 -20.19 9.96
C GLY A 163 20.40 -19.98 11.47
N ALA A 164 21.35 -20.52 12.23
CA ALA A 164 21.36 -20.41 13.70
C ALA A 164 22.49 -19.50 14.21
N ASN A 165 23.26 -18.87 13.31
CA ASN A 165 24.46 -18.09 13.64
C ASN A 165 25.48 -18.90 14.45
N THR A 166 25.68 -20.17 14.11
CA THR A 166 26.68 -21.07 14.72
C THR A 166 27.69 -21.53 13.67
N ALA A 167 28.80 -22.15 14.08
CA ALA A 167 29.76 -22.69 13.12
C ALA A 167 29.16 -23.79 12.21
N ALA A 168 28.23 -24.59 12.74
CA ALA A 168 27.57 -25.67 12.01
C ALA A 168 26.35 -25.19 11.19
N SER A 169 25.75 -24.06 11.56
CA SER A 169 24.67 -23.41 10.81
C SER A 169 24.94 -21.90 10.75
N PRO A 170 25.83 -21.48 9.83
CA PRO A 170 26.22 -20.08 9.70
C PRO A 170 25.02 -19.19 9.38
N ARG A 171 25.09 -17.93 9.81
CA ARG A 171 24.12 -16.91 9.43
C ARG A 171 24.19 -16.67 7.93
N VAL A 172 23.03 -16.66 7.28
CA VAL A 172 22.89 -16.35 5.86
C VAL A 172 21.95 -15.16 5.70
N GLU A 173 22.43 -14.06 5.11
CA GLU A 173 21.60 -12.89 4.75
C GLU A 173 20.81 -13.20 3.47
N THR A 174 19.50 -12.99 3.54
CA THR A 174 18.57 -13.11 2.41
C THR A 174 18.04 -11.74 2.05
N THR A 175 17.77 -11.51 0.78
CA THR A 175 17.11 -10.31 0.29
C THR A 175 15.82 -10.71 -0.39
N THR A 176 14.71 -10.12 0.05
CA THR A 176 13.43 -10.23 -0.63
C THR A 176 13.17 -8.93 -1.36
N THR A 177 12.88 -9.01 -2.65
CA THR A 177 12.33 -7.87 -3.39
C THR A 177 10.90 -8.15 -3.80
N GLY A 178 10.13 -7.11 -4.07
CA GLY A 178 8.77 -7.29 -4.55
C GLY A 178 8.32 -6.10 -5.34
N ARG A 179 7.39 -6.34 -6.26
CA ARG A 179 6.72 -5.30 -7.04
C ARG A 179 5.22 -5.47 -6.95
N VAL A 180 4.51 -4.34 -6.89
CA VAL A 180 3.05 -4.28 -6.98
C VAL A 180 2.70 -3.33 -8.12
N LEU A 181 1.81 -3.77 -9.00
CA LEU A 181 1.13 -2.92 -9.98
C LEU A 181 -0.37 -3.07 -9.71
N SER A 182 -1.08 -1.98 -9.48
CA SER A 182 -2.50 -2.00 -9.20
C SER A 182 -3.22 -0.88 -9.94
N GLY A 183 -4.44 -1.16 -10.38
CA GLY A 183 -5.30 -0.21 -11.07
C GLY A 183 -6.75 -0.44 -10.67
N PHE A 184 -7.46 0.65 -10.41
CA PHE A 184 -8.85 0.58 -9.99
C PHE A 184 -9.68 1.74 -10.51
N THR A 185 -10.99 1.53 -10.53
CA THR A 185 -11.96 2.53 -10.94
C THR A 185 -13.26 2.41 -10.15
N GLN A 186 -13.92 3.55 -9.95
CA GLN A 186 -15.32 3.63 -9.59
C GLN A 186 -16.02 4.50 -10.62
N ILE A 187 -17.11 4.02 -11.21
CA ILE A 187 -17.84 4.71 -12.25
C ILE A 187 -19.31 4.80 -11.84
N ARG A 188 -19.93 5.95 -12.04
CA ARG A 188 -21.38 6.16 -11.90
C ARG A 188 -21.98 6.45 -13.27
N PRO A 189 -22.34 5.43 -14.08
CA PRO A 189 -22.67 5.62 -15.49
C PRO A 189 -23.81 6.62 -15.71
N PHE A 190 -24.88 6.53 -14.91
CA PHE A 190 -26.04 7.42 -15.05
C PHE A 190 -25.77 8.86 -14.63
N ALA A 191 -24.66 9.13 -13.93
CA ALA A 191 -24.25 10.47 -13.56
C ALA A 191 -23.62 11.26 -14.74
N PHE A 192 -23.29 10.58 -15.85
CA PHE A 192 -22.85 11.23 -17.09
C PHE A 192 -24.00 11.71 -17.96
N THR A 193 -25.17 11.06 -17.86
CA THR A 193 -26.34 11.35 -18.69
C THR A 193 -27.38 12.22 -17.97
N ASN A 194 -27.32 12.33 -16.65
CA ASN A 194 -28.24 13.16 -15.90
C ASN A 194 -27.72 14.60 -15.73
N GLY A 195 -28.62 15.58 -15.85
CA GLY A 195 -28.26 17.00 -15.70
C GLY A 195 -27.79 17.39 -14.29
N THR A 196 -27.98 16.51 -13.29
CA THR A 196 -27.57 16.73 -11.90
C THR A 196 -26.17 16.24 -11.58
N GLY A 197 -25.55 15.44 -12.45
CA GLY A 197 -24.22 14.85 -12.24
C GLY A 197 -24.13 13.86 -11.08
N LYS A 198 -25.27 13.32 -10.60
CA LYS A 198 -25.35 12.47 -9.41
C LYS A 198 -26.09 11.19 -9.69
N SER A 199 -25.52 10.02 -9.42
CA SER A 199 -26.24 8.75 -9.48
C SER A 199 -25.99 7.95 -8.21
N PRO A 200 -27.02 7.31 -7.62
CA PRO A 200 -26.81 6.41 -6.50
C PRO A 200 -26.15 5.11 -6.94
N PHE A 201 -26.29 4.71 -8.21
CA PHE A 201 -25.74 3.47 -8.72
C PHE A 201 -24.34 3.67 -9.29
N GLY A 202 -23.44 2.75 -8.97
CA GLY A 202 -22.13 2.70 -9.60
C GLY A 202 -21.53 1.30 -9.68
N ILE A 203 -20.42 1.24 -10.38
CA ILE A 203 -19.63 0.06 -10.68
C ILE A 203 -18.24 0.29 -10.11
N VAL A 204 -17.65 -0.75 -9.55
CA VAL A 204 -16.27 -0.75 -9.06
C VAL A 204 -15.50 -1.89 -9.69
N ALA A 205 -14.27 -1.63 -10.07
CA ALA A 205 -13.35 -2.66 -10.54
C ALA A 205 -11.94 -2.36 -10.07
N ARG A 206 -11.17 -3.42 -9.81
CA ARG A 206 -9.76 -3.34 -9.44
C ARG A 206 -9.01 -4.58 -9.87
N TYR A 207 -7.79 -4.36 -10.31
CA TYR A 207 -6.84 -5.40 -10.65
C TYR A 207 -5.49 -5.09 -10.01
N ASP A 208 -4.94 -6.10 -9.34
CA ASP A 208 -3.61 -6.03 -8.75
C ASP A 208 -2.74 -7.14 -9.33
N ARG A 209 -1.47 -6.86 -9.58
CA ARG A 209 -0.41 -7.82 -9.88
C ARG A 209 0.70 -7.66 -8.86
N VAL A 210 1.05 -8.74 -8.20
CA VAL A 210 2.14 -8.79 -7.22
C VAL A 210 3.20 -9.76 -7.71
N SER A 211 4.45 -9.32 -7.72
CA SER A 211 5.60 -10.11 -8.18
C SER A 211 6.71 -10.05 -7.12
N PRO A 212 6.71 -10.98 -6.15
CA PRO A 212 7.81 -11.15 -5.22
C PRO A 212 9.00 -11.82 -5.92
N SER A 213 10.20 -11.62 -5.39
CA SER A 213 11.35 -12.47 -5.69
C SER A 213 12.24 -12.56 -4.45
N THR A 214 12.83 -13.73 -4.23
CA THR A 214 13.78 -13.93 -3.13
C THR A 214 15.14 -14.24 -3.73
N ALA A 215 16.16 -13.48 -3.32
CA ALA A 215 17.55 -13.73 -3.62
C ALA A 215 18.28 -14.05 -2.31
N THR A 216 19.06 -15.13 -2.31
CA THR A 216 19.88 -15.50 -1.15
C THR A 216 21.34 -15.26 -1.50
N THR A 217 22.05 -14.51 -0.65
CA THR A 217 23.50 -14.40 -0.78
C THR A 217 24.15 -15.68 -0.24
N ASN A 218 25.24 -16.17 -0.84
CA ASN A 218 25.95 -17.41 -0.48
C ASN A 218 25.28 -18.75 -0.83
N ILE A 219 24.35 -18.76 -1.79
CA ILE A 219 23.84 -20.00 -2.42
C ILE A 219 24.09 -19.93 -3.93
N THR A 220 24.63 -21.00 -4.52
CA THR A 220 25.06 -21.09 -5.93
C THR A 220 23.92 -21.09 -6.95
N THR A 221 22.68 -21.34 -6.51
CA THR A 221 21.48 -21.26 -7.34
C THR A 221 20.31 -20.70 -6.51
N PRO A 222 19.82 -19.49 -6.82
CA PRO A 222 18.59 -18.97 -6.21
C PRO A 222 17.43 -19.93 -6.50
N PRO A 223 16.57 -20.26 -5.52
CA PRO A 223 15.39 -21.08 -5.78
C PRO A 223 14.45 -20.38 -6.77
N PRO A 224 13.82 -21.11 -7.71
CA PRO A 224 12.79 -20.55 -8.58
C PRO A 224 11.64 -20.07 -7.70
N SER A 225 11.43 -18.76 -7.63
CA SER A 225 10.49 -18.13 -6.68
C SER A 225 9.39 -17.34 -7.40
N ASP A 226 8.93 -17.80 -8.57
CA ASP A 226 7.77 -17.17 -9.22
C ASP A 226 6.48 -17.52 -8.45
N ASN A 227 6.28 -16.77 -7.36
CA ASN A 227 5.06 -16.75 -6.56
C ASN A 227 4.25 -15.50 -6.88
N SER A 228 4.35 -15.01 -8.12
CA SER A 228 3.54 -13.89 -8.55
C SER A 228 2.06 -14.28 -8.61
N TYR A 229 1.21 -13.33 -8.24
CA TYR A 229 -0.24 -13.53 -8.20
C TYR A 229 -0.95 -12.27 -8.65
N HIS A 230 -2.20 -12.47 -9.02
CA HIS A 230 -3.11 -11.43 -9.46
C HIS A 230 -4.33 -11.44 -8.55
N ASN A 231 -4.92 -10.28 -8.33
CA ASN A 231 -6.22 -10.19 -7.70
C ASN A 231 -7.16 -9.37 -8.55
N LEU A 232 -8.40 -9.83 -8.64
CA LEU A 232 -9.49 -9.16 -9.32
C LEU A 232 -10.54 -8.80 -8.28
N ILE A 233 -11.09 -7.58 -8.35
CA ILE A 233 -12.31 -7.18 -7.65
C ILE A 233 -13.21 -6.55 -8.70
N GLY A 234 -14.48 -6.96 -8.74
CA GLY A 234 -15.48 -6.39 -9.63
C GLY A 234 -16.84 -6.42 -8.99
N GLY A 235 -17.54 -5.30 -8.98
CA GLY A 235 -18.81 -5.19 -8.27
C GLY A 235 -19.65 -3.98 -8.65
N VAL A 236 -20.78 -3.88 -7.97
CA VAL A 236 -21.72 -2.76 -8.06
C VAL A 236 -21.95 -2.18 -6.67
N PHE A 237 -22.24 -0.89 -6.61
CA PHE A 237 -22.61 -0.23 -5.37
C PHE A 237 -23.84 0.67 -5.55
N TYR A 238 -24.55 0.88 -4.45
CA TYR A 238 -25.73 1.72 -4.37
C TYR A 238 -25.65 2.66 -3.15
N ASP A 239 -25.58 3.96 -3.42
CA ASP A 239 -25.62 5.02 -2.41
C ASP A 239 -27.07 5.20 -1.95
N VAL A 240 -27.40 4.75 -0.74
CA VAL A 240 -28.72 4.98 -0.12
C VAL A 240 -28.89 6.48 0.16
N ASN A 241 -27.82 7.13 0.61
CA ASN A 241 -27.71 8.58 0.79
C ASN A 241 -26.22 8.97 0.80
N GLN A 242 -25.90 10.23 1.18
CA GLN A 242 -24.51 10.72 1.23
C GLN A 242 -23.62 10.04 2.28
N ARG A 243 -24.21 9.26 3.19
CA ARG A 243 -23.53 8.63 4.33
C ARG A 243 -23.62 7.11 4.30
N ALA A 244 -24.59 6.52 3.63
CA ALA A 244 -24.85 5.08 3.65
C ALA A 244 -24.78 4.47 2.24
N GLN A 245 -24.09 3.35 2.11
CA GLN A 245 -23.85 2.67 0.83
C GLN A 245 -23.89 1.14 1.01
N PHE A 246 -24.48 0.46 0.02
CA PHE A 246 -24.34 -0.99 -0.16
C PHE A 246 -23.39 -1.26 -1.32
N ALA A 247 -22.60 -2.33 -1.24
CA ALA A 247 -21.84 -2.85 -2.37
C ALA A 247 -21.90 -4.37 -2.42
N LEU A 248 -22.03 -4.92 -3.63
CA LEU A 248 -21.93 -6.34 -3.91
C LEU A 248 -20.78 -6.54 -4.90
N ASP A 249 -19.78 -7.31 -4.52
CA ASP A 249 -18.61 -7.54 -5.35
C ASP A 249 -18.15 -8.99 -5.35
N TYR A 250 -17.49 -9.35 -6.44
CA TYR A 250 -16.75 -10.57 -6.65
C TYR A 250 -15.27 -10.28 -6.46
N GLN A 251 -14.59 -11.09 -5.65
CA GLN A 251 -13.14 -11.02 -5.48
C GLN A 251 -12.52 -12.37 -5.79
N GLU A 252 -11.40 -12.34 -6.49
CA GLU A 252 -10.64 -13.53 -6.86
C GLU A 252 -9.13 -13.29 -6.74
N SER A 253 -8.41 -14.30 -6.26
CA SER A 253 -6.96 -14.35 -6.23
C SER A 253 -6.46 -15.53 -7.08
N LEU A 254 -5.60 -15.23 -8.06
CA LEU A 254 -5.09 -16.17 -9.05
C LEU A 254 -3.57 -16.20 -9.04
N ALA A 255 -2.97 -17.39 -9.08
CA ALA A 255 -1.54 -17.51 -9.37
C ALA A 255 -1.26 -17.12 -10.82
N SER A 256 -0.12 -16.49 -11.10
CA SER A 256 0.27 -16.07 -12.46
C SER A 256 0.43 -17.22 -13.46
N ASN A 257 0.65 -18.44 -12.98
CA ASN A 257 0.83 -19.64 -13.79
C ASN A 257 -0.39 -20.58 -13.81
N ASN A 258 -1.57 -20.12 -13.35
CA ASN A 258 -2.76 -20.96 -13.16
C ASN A 258 -2.54 -22.19 -12.25
N GLY A 259 -1.40 -22.29 -11.56
CA GLY A 259 -1.09 -23.33 -10.58
C GLY A 259 -1.53 -22.94 -9.17
N LEU A 260 -1.40 -23.84 -8.21
CA LEU A 260 -1.59 -23.50 -6.80
C LEU A 260 -0.57 -22.42 -6.40
N SER A 261 -1.02 -21.22 -6.05
CA SER A 261 -0.13 -20.19 -5.49
C SER A 261 0.43 -20.75 -4.19
N ALA A 262 1.73 -21.03 -4.15
CA ALA A 262 2.41 -21.47 -2.93
C ALA A 262 2.56 -20.33 -1.90
N ALA A 263 2.29 -19.09 -2.28
CA ALA A 263 2.37 -17.93 -1.40
C ALA A 263 0.97 -17.34 -1.11
N PRO A 264 0.74 -16.80 0.09
CA PRO A 264 -0.49 -16.07 0.40
C PRO A 264 -0.74 -14.89 -0.55
N PRO A 265 -2.01 -14.63 -0.92
CA PRO A 265 -3.19 -15.41 -0.54
C PRO A 265 -3.27 -16.71 -1.34
N ALA A 266 -3.72 -17.79 -0.70
CA ALA A 266 -4.14 -18.98 -1.43
C ALA A 266 -5.21 -18.59 -2.47
N GLN A 267 -5.26 -19.33 -3.59
CA GLN A 267 -6.32 -19.10 -4.58
C GLN A 267 -7.67 -19.08 -3.88
N SER A 268 -8.39 -17.99 -4.06
CA SER A 268 -9.65 -17.76 -3.37
C SER A 268 -10.59 -17.03 -4.32
N LYS A 269 -11.87 -17.37 -4.24
CA LYS A 269 -12.95 -16.70 -4.96
C LYS A 269 -14.12 -16.53 -4.02
N GLY A 270 -14.77 -15.39 -4.06
CA GLY A 270 -15.89 -15.10 -3.17
C GLY A 270 -16.75 -13.95 -3.67
N TYR A 271 -18.00 -13.97 -3.23
CA TYR A 271 -18.93 -12.86 -3.38
C TYR A 271 -19.14 -12.24 -2.00
N TYR A 272 -19.08 -10.92 -1.92
CA TYR A 272 -19.16 -10.18 -0.68
C TYR A 272 -20.25 -9.11 -0.78
N LEU A 273 -21.06 -9.01 0.27
CA LEU A 273 -22.01 -7.93 0.45
C LEU A 273 -21.48 -7.02 1.57
N HIS A 274 -21.25 -5.76 1.22
CA HIS A 274 -20.77 -4.73 2.13
C HIS A 274 -21.88 -3.72 2.42
N PHE A 275 -21.94 -3.27 3.66
CA PHE A 275 -22.75 -2.14 4.07
C PHE A 275 -21.88 -1.17 4.88
N MET A 276 -21.89 0.10 4.48
CA MET A 276 -21.04 1.14 5.05
C MET A 276 -21.86 2.36 5.44
N VAL A 277 -21.57 2.93 6.62
CA VAL A 277 -22.19 4.14 7.14
C VAL A 277 -21.11 5.08 7.66
N ASN A 278 -21.07 6.30 7.14
CA ASN A 278 -20.23 7.40 7.62
C ASN A 278 -21.00 8.22 8.67
N PHE A 279 -20.44 8.36 9.86
CA PHE A 279 -21.00 9.15 10.96
C PHE A 279 -20.42 10.57 10.99
#